data_AF-A0A348V454-F1
#
_entry.id   AF-A0A348V454-F1
#
_cell.length_a   1.000
_cell.length_b   1.000
_cell.length_c   1.000
_cell.angle_alpha   90.00
_cell.angle_beta   90.00
_cell.angle_gamma   90.00
#
_symmetry.space_group_name_H-M   'P 1'
#
loop_
_entity.id
_entity.type
_entity.pdbx_description
1 polymer ?
#
loop_
_entity_poly.entity_id
_entity_poly.type
_entity_poly.pdbx_seq_one_letter_code
_entity_poly.pdbx_strand_id
1 'polypeptide(L)'
;MYTDKVMEHFMHPRNVGTIPEADGVGEVGNPVCGDMMTFYIKVKDGRLEDVKFQTFGCGAAIAVSSLVSEMAKGKTLEEAMKITNEQVAEELGGLPPHKMHCSNLGADALHKAIENYLSKMSGQPAEKAGESSQAASQDEHFHCPFCDFVLPENAQLCARCQVKLIRCEHCGEYNREGEETCGHCGAGLV
;
A
#
# COMPACT_ATOMS: atom_id res chain seq x y z
N MET A 1 -5.69 -17.47 -17.24
CA MET A 1 -4.80 -17.09 -18.36
C MET A 1 -4.79 -15.58 -18.45
N TYR A 2 -3.67 -14.95 -18.80
CA TYR A 2 -3.65 -13.49 -19.04
C TYR A 2 -4.22 -13.18 -20.41
N THR A 3 -4.82 -12.00 -20.55
CA THR A 3 -5.34 -11.50 -21.82
C THR A 3 -4.23 -10.94 -22.69
N ASP A 4 -4.49 -10.78 -23.98
CA ASP A 4 -3.55 -10.13 -24.90
C ASP A 4 -3.22 -8.69 -24.46
N LYS A 5 -4.21 -7.98 -23.89
CA LYS A 5 -4.02 -6.61 -23.38
C LYS A 5 -3.11 -6.58 -22.14
N VAL A 6 -3.26 -7.54 -21.21
CA VAL A 6 -2.32 -7.69 -20.09
C VAL A 6 -0.90 -7.96 -20.61
N MET A 7 -0.76 -8.88 -21.57
CA MET A 7 0.54 -9.22 -22.14
C MET A 7 1.17 -8.02 -22.84
N GLU A 8 0.39 -7.21 -23.55
CA GLU A 8 0.87 -6.02 -24.25
C GLU A 8 1.37 -4.93 -23.30
N HIS A 9 0.62 -4.63 -22.23
CA HIS A 9 1.08 -3.69 -21.20
C HIS A 9 2.25 -4.23 -20.37
N PHE A 10 2.40 -5.54 -20.26
CA PHE A 10 3.56 -6.17 -19.62
C PHE A 10 4.82 -6.11 -20.51
N MET A 11 4.70 -6.43 -21.80
CA MET A 11 5.84 -6.47 -22.73
C MET A 11 6.29 -5.08 -23.17
N HIS A 12 5.35 -4.14 -23.33
CA HIS A 12 5.60 -2.78 -23.77
C HIS A 12 5.01 -1.77 -22.78
N PRO A 13 5.45 -1.72 -21.51
CA PRO A 13 4.85 -0.84 -20.53
C PRO A 13 5.01 0.63 -20.92
N ARG A 14 3.91 1.38 -20.85
CA ARG A 14 3.86 2.82 -21.14
C ARG A 14 4.25 3.59 -19.89
N ASN A 15 4.81 4.79 -20.02
CA ASN A 15 5.03 5.70 -18.89
C ASN A 15 5.93 5.18 -17.74
N VAL A 16 6.81 4.20 -18.00
CA VAL A 16 7.79 3.76 -17.00
C VAL A 16 8.78 4.88 -16.68
N GLY A 17 9.07 5.07 -15.38
CA GLY A 17 10.12 5.96 -14.89
C GLY A 17 9.69 6.81 -13.71
N THR A 18 10.49 7.85 -13.44
CA THR A 18 10.25 8.84 -12.39
C THR A 18 10.10 10.22 -13.00
N ILE A 19 9.43 11.12 -12.29
CA ILE A 19 9.39 12.55 -12.63
C ILE A 19 10.28 13.28 -11.61
N PRO A 20 11.39 13.92 -12.03
CA PRO A 20 12.13 14.83 -11.17
C PRO A 20 11.20 15.96 -10.71
N GLU A 21 11.23 16.28 -9.41
CA GLU A 21 10.36 17.32 -8.83
C GLU A 21 8.87 17.10 -9.17
N ALA A 22 8.43 15.85 -9.02
CA ALA A 22 7.03 15.48 -9.12
C ALA A 22 6.18 16.29 -8.12
N ASP A 23 5.03 16.77 -8.59
CA ASP A 23 4.13 17.56 -7.74
C ASP A 23 3.44 16.66 -6.71
N GLY A 24 3.17 15.41 -7.08
CA GLY A 24 2.64 14.37 -6.20
C GLY A 24 3.36 13.03 -6.38
N VAL A 25 3.54 12.31 -5.27
CA VAL A 25 4.12 10.96 -5.26
C VAL A 25 3.27 10.07 -4.35
N GLY A 26 2.89 8.90 -4.84
CA GLY A 26 2.05 7.94 -4.12
C GLY A 26 2.64 6.55 -4.21
N GLU A 27 2.80 5.90 -3.05
CA GLU A 27 3.36 4.55 -2.96
C GLU A 27 2.42 3.59 -2.23
N VAL A 28 2.25 2.41 -2.81
CA VAL A 28 1.46 1.31 -2.26
C VAL A 28 2.24 0.02 -2.42
N GLY A 29 2.17 -0.82 -1.38
CA GLY A 29 2.75 -2.15 -1.37
C GLY A 29 1.79 -3.18 -0.81
N ASN A 30 1.92 -4.41 -1.27
CA ASN A 30 1.27 -5.56 -0.66
C ASN A 30 2.32 -6.52 -0.09
N PRO A 31 2.49 -6.58 1.25
CA PRO A 31 3.53 -7.39 1.88
C PRO A 31 3.32 -8.90 1.71
N VAL A 32 2.11 -9.34 1.35
CA VAL A 32 1.79 -10.77 1.15
C VAL A 32 2.42 -11.30 -0.13
N CYS A 33 2.41 -10.52 -1.21
CA CYS A 33 2.98 -10.91 -2.50
C CYS A 33 4.29 -10.20 -2.84
N GLY A 34 4.65 -9.15 -2.10
CA GLY A 34 5.85 -8.34 -2.34
C GLY A 34 5.72 -7.33 -3.49
N ASP A 35 4.50 -7.12 -4.01
CA ASP A 35 4.27 -6.10 -5.04
C ASP A 35 4.37 -4.71 -4.41
N MET A 36 5.16 -3.83 -5.01
CA MET A 36 5.36 -2.42 -4.65
C MET A 36 5.17 -1.56 -5.89
N MET A 37 4.49 -0.42 -5.74
CA MET A 37 4.26 0.49 -6.85
C MET A 37 4.24 1.94 -6.38
N THR A 38 4.90 2.78 -7.16
CA THR A 38 5.06 4.20 -6.91
C THR A 38 4.64 4.96 -8.16
N PHE A 39 3.70 5.88 -8.00
CA PHE A 39 3.27 6.81 -9.04
C PHE A 39 3.84 8.19 -8.78
N TYR A 40 4.29 8.83 -9.86
CA TYR A 40 4.77 10.20 -9.90
C TYR A 40 3.86 11.00 -10.82
N ILE A 41 3.36 12.13 -10.36
CA ILE A 41 2.47 12.99 -11.14
C ILE A 41 3.03 14.41 -11.29
N LYS A 42 2.82 14.99 -12.46
CA LYS A 42 2.98 16.41 -12.74
C LYS A 42 1.62 17.02 -13.00
N VAL A 43 1.27 18.11 -12.32
CA VAL A 43 -0.03 18.75 -12.41
C VAL A 43 0.12 20.14 -13.01
N LYS A 44 -0.68 20.42 -14.03
CA LYS A 44 -0.74 21.73 -14.67
C LYS A 44 -2.19 22.08 -15.00
N ASP A 45 -2.60 23.29 -14.64
CA ASP A 45 -3.96 23.80 -14.89
C ASP A 45 -5.06 22.83 -14.40
N GLY A 46 -4.82 22.19 -13.25
CA GLY A 46 -5.75 21.23 -12.63
C GLY A 46 -5.83 19.86 -13.30
N ARG A 47 -4.91 19.53 -14.22
CA ARG A 47 -4.84 18.27 -14.97
C ARG A 47 -3.50 17.56 -14.77
N LEU A 48 -3.52 16.23 -14.90
CA LEU A 48 -2.32 15.40 -14.88
C LEU A 48 -1.55 15.56 -16.20
N GLU A 49 -0.61 16.51 -16.25
CA GLU A 49 0.23 16.79 -17.44
C GLU A 49 1.13 15.59 -17.78
N ASP A 50 1.74 14.99 -16.76
CA ASP A 50 2.50 13.75 -16.92
C ASP A 50 2.26 12.81 -15.73
N VAL A 51 2.29 11.52 -16.04
CA VAL A 51 2.15 10.44 -15.07
C VAL A 51 3.23 9.42 -15.41
N LYS A 52 4.04 9.06 -14.42
CA LYS A 52 5.04 8.00 -14.53
C LYS A 52 4.89 7.04 -13.36
N PHE A 53 5.35 5.81 -13.54
CA PHE A 53 5.38 4.84 -12.46
C PHE A 53 6.71 4.08 -12.40
N GLN A 54 7.01 3.63 -11.19
CA GLN A 54 7.94 2.54 -10.93
C GLN A 54 7.20 1.45 -10.18
N THR A 55 7.45 0.19 -10.53
CA THR A 55 6.87 -0.93 -9.81
C THR A 55 7.87 -2.06 -9.72
N PHE A 56 7.85 -2.73 -8.58
CA PHE A 56 8.49 -4.02 -8.37
C PHE A 56 7.37 -5.01 -8.07
N GLY A 57 7.18 -6.01 -8.93
CA GLY A 57 6.10 -6.94 -8.73
C GLY A 57 5.94 -7.91 -9.88
N CYS A 58 4.88 -8.71 -9.84
CA CYS A 58 4.61 -9.67 -10.90
C CYS A 58 4.17 -8.97 -12.20
N GLY A 59 4.15 -9.69 -13.33
CA GLY A 59 3.78 -9.11 -14.63
C GLY A 59 2.40 -8.43 -14.66
N ALA A 60 1.47 -8.88 -13.81
CA ALA A 60 0.18 -8.20 -13.65
C ALA A 60 0.31 -6.81 -13.01
N ALA A 61 1.20 -6.63 -12.03
CA ALA A 61 1.45 -5.32 -11.42
C ALA A 61 2.00 -4.33 -12.46
N ILE A 62 2.96 -4.77 -13.30
CA ILE A 62 3.50 -3.96 -14.40
C ILE A 62 2.39 -3.57 -15.40
N ALA A 63 1.56 -4.53 -15.80
CA ALA A 63 0.47 -4.27 -16.75
C ALA A 63 -0.57 -3.30 -16.18
N VAL A 64 -0.97 -3.49 -14.92
CA VAL A 64 -1.88 -2.61 -14.18
C VAL A 64 -1.32 -1.20 -14.08
N SER A 65 -0.07 -1.04 -13.63
CA SER A 65 0.54 0.29 -13.50
C SER A 65 0.66 0.99 -14.86
N SER A 66 1.01 0.25 -15.91
CA SER A 66 1.05 0.80 -17.27
C SER A 66 -0.32 1.30 -17.71
N LEU A 67 -1.38 0.51 -17.55
CA LEU A 67 -2.70 0.93 -17.98
C LEU A 67 -3.22 2.12 -17.15
N VAL A 68 -3.06 2.09 -15.83
CA VAL A 68 -3.49 3.19 -14.95
C VAL A 68 -2.81 4.51 -15.35
N SER A 69 -1.50 4.48 -15.61
CA SER A 69 -0.77 5.68 -16.02
C SER A 69 -1.27 6.27 -17.33
N GLU A 70 -1.67 5.42 -18.28
CA GLU A 70 -2.25 5.83 -19.57
C GLU A 70 -3.67 6.39 -19.37
N MET A 71 -4.49 5.71 -18.57
CA MET A 71 -5.86 6.14 -18.26
C MET A 71 -5.90 7.48 -17.51
N ALA A 72 -4.88 7.79 -16.71
CA ALA A 72 -4.84 8.97 -15.86
C ALA A 72 -4.29 10.21 -16.59
N LYS A 73 -3.36 10.03 -17.53
CA LYS A 73 -2.69 11.16 -18.18
C LYS A 73 -3.68 12.06 -18.94
N GLY A 74 -3.62 13.37 -18.69
CA GLY A 74 -4.50 14.38 -19.28
C GLY A 74 -5.84 14.61 -18.57
N LYS A 75 -6.24 13.70 -17.66
CA LYS A 75 -7.46 13.85 -16.86
C LYS A 75 -7.32 14.94 -15.79
N THR A 76 -8.44 15.49 -15.35
CA THR A 76 -8.47 16.29 -14.13
C THR A 76 -8.21 15.41 -12.91
N LEU A 77 -7.85 16.02 -11.78
CA LEU A 77 -7.65 15.28 -10.53
C LEU A 77 -8.92 14.51 -10.12
N GLU A 78 -10.09 15.13 -10.26
CA GLU A 78 -11.39 14.53 -9.95
C GLU A 78 -11.73 13.34 -10.86
N GLU A 79 -11.40 13.44 -12.15
CA GLU A 79 -11.59 12.34 -13.12
C GLU A 79 -10.63 11.19 -12.84
N ALA A 80 -9.39 11.49 -12.45
CA ALA A 80 -8.39 10.49 -12.12
C ALA A 80 -8.70 9.77 -10.81
N MET A 81 -9.25 10.46 -9.81
CA MET A 81 -9.71 9.88 -8.53
C MET A 81 -10.91 8.92 -8.67
N LYS A 82 -11.56 8.89 -9.85
CA LYS A 82 -12.66 7.96 -10.15
C LYS A 82 -12.17 6.65 -10.76
N ILE A 83 -10.89 6.54 -11.10
CA ILE A 83 -10.33 5.31 -11.66
C ILE A 83 -10.27 4.29 -10.54
N THR A 84 -11.00 3.18 -10.67
CA THR A 84 -10.99 2.12 -9.64
C THR A 84 -10.21 0.90 -10.11
N ASN A 85 -9.73 0.10 -9.16
CA ASN A 85 -9.04 -1.15 -9.44
C ASN A 85 -9.94 -2.11 -10.26
N GLU A 86 -11.25 -2.11 -10.05
CA GLU A 86 -12.20 -2.90 -10.83
C GLU A 86 -12.25 -2.47 -12.29
N GLN A 87 -12.33 -1.15 -12.54
CA GLN A 87 -12.31 -0.59 -13.90
C GLN A 87 -11.01 -0.93 -14.64
N VAL A 88 -9.87 -0.86 -13.94
CA VAL A 88 -8.56 -1.21 -14.51
C VAL A 88 -8.53 -2.70 -14.89
N ALA A 89 -9.03 -3.57 -14.02
CA ALA A 89 -9.10 -4.99 -14.31
C ALA A 89 -10.04 -5.30 -15.49
N GLU A 90 -11.20 -4.64 -15.55
CA GLU A 90 -12.15 -4.76 -16.66
C GLU A 90 -11.52 -4.29 -17.98
N GLU A 91 -10.86 -3.13 -17.98
CA GLU A 91 -10.16 -2.59 -19.14
C GLU A 91 -9.06 -3.52 -19.63
N LEU A 92 -8.35 -4.23 -18.75
CA LEU A 92 -7.39 -5.27 -19.13
C LEU A 92 -8.06 -6.52 -19.73
N GLY A 93 -9.38 -6.58 -19.83
CA GLY A 93 -10.13 -7.77 -20.25
C GLY A 93 -10.26 -8.82 -19.15
N GLY A 94 -10.05 -8.42 -17.90
CA GLY A 94 -10.02 -9.26 -16.72
C GLY A 94 -8.61 -9.67 -16.29
N LEU A 95 -8.45 -9.89 -14.99
CA LEU A 95 -7.27 -10.53 -14.42
C LEU A 95 -7.65 -11.90 -13.83
N PRO A 96 -6.71 -12.87 -13.78
CA PRO A 96 -6.94 -14.11 -13.07
C PRO A 96 -7.39 -13.84 -11.61
N PRO A 97 -8.37 -14.57 -11.05
CA PRO A 97 -8.97 -14.25 -9.74
C PRO A 97 -7.95 -14.12 -8.59
N HIS A 98 -6.90 -14.93 -8.60
CA HIS A 98 -5.82 -14.89 -7.61
C HIS A 98 -4.89 -13.67 -7.72
N LYS A 99 -4.99 -12.87 -8.79
CA LYS A 99 -4.20 -11.64 -9.01
C LYS A 99 -5.01 -10.36 -8.80
N MET A 100 -6.33 -10.46 -8.72
CA MET A 100 -7.22 -9.32 -8.50
C MET A 100 -6.96 -8.60 -7.17
N HIS A 101 -6.45 -9.29 -6.14
CA HIS A 101 -6.20 -8.72 -4.82
C HIS A 101 -4.71 -8.54 -4.50
N CYS A 102 -3.82 -9.21 -5.23
CA CYS A 102 -2.38 -9.14 -4.98
C CYS A 102 -1.73 -7.98 -5.73
N SER A 103 -2.11 -7.77 -7.00
CA SER A 103 -1.34 -6.95 -7.94
C SER A 103 -2.13 -5.80 -8.55
N ASN A 104 -3.41 -5.68 -8.19
CA ASN A 104 -4.32 -4.64 -8.66
C ASN A 104 -4.38 -3.49 -7.64
N LEU A 105 -3.26 -2.81 -7.46
CA LEU A 105 -3.11 -1.68 -6.51
C LEU A 105 -2.87 -0.35 -7.26
N GLY A 106 -2.93 -0.38 -8.60
CA GLY A 106 -2.49 0.73 -9.44
C GLY A 106 -3.32 1.99 -9.21
N ALA A 107 -4.65 1.84 -9.07
CA ALA A 107 -5.52 2.96 -8.77
C ALA A 107 -5.23 3.55 -7.38
N ASP A 108 -4.96 2.70 -6.38
CA ASP A 108 -4.63 3.15 -5.03
C ASP A 108 -3.35 3.98 -5.00
N ALA A 109 -2.32 3.56 -5.73
CA ALA A 109 -1.07 4.30 -5.82
C ALA A 109 -1.23 5.64 -6.55
N LEU A 110 -2.05 5.68 -7.60
CA LEU A 110 -2.41 6.93 -8.27
C LEU A 110 -3.17 7.88 -7.33
N HIS A 111 -4.15 7.37 -6.59
CA HIS A 111 -4.94 8.16 -5.64
C HIS A 111 -4.05 8.76 -4.56
N LYS A 112 -3.15 7.97 -3.97
CA LYS A 112 -2.16 8.48 -3.02
C LYS A 112 -1.27 9.58 -3.61
N ALA A 113 -0.90 9.47 -4.89
CA ALA A 113 -0.09 10.50 -5.54
C ALA A 113 -0.88 11.82 -5.68
N ILE A 114 -2.18 11.74 -5.98
CA ILE A 114 -3.07 12.89 -6.05
C ILE A 114 -3.30 13.49 -4.67
N GLU A 115 -3.56 12.67 -3.65
CA GLU A 115 -3.70 13.10 -2.25
C GLU A 115 -2.43 13.81 -1.76
N ASN A 116 -1.25 13.26 -2.06
CA ASN A 116 0.04 13.87 -1.75
C ASN A 116 0.21 15.25 -2.41
N TYR A 117 -0.28 15.43 -3.64
CA TYR A 117 -0.29 16.73 -4.30
C TYR A 117 -1.26 17.70 -3.62
N LEU A 118 -2.47 17.25 -3.31
CA LEU A 118 -3.51 18.08 -2.69
C LEU A 118 -3.11 18.54 -1.28
N SER A 119 -2.45 17.68 -0.49
CA SER A 119 -1.97 18.03 0.85
C SER A 119 -0.90 19.13 0.81
N LYS A 120 0.02 19.06 -0.15
CA LYS A 120 1.03 20.12 -0.38
C LYS A 120 0.37 21.44 -0.75
N MET A 121 -0.69 21.43 -1.55
CA MET A 121 -1.43 22.63 -1.95
C MET A 121 -2.22 23.27 -0.80
N SER A 122 -2.72 22.47 0.15
CA SER A 122 -3.47 22.97 1.30
C SER A 122 -2.59 23.42 2.48
N GLY A 123 -1.26 23.36 2.33
CA GLY A 123 -0.31 23.73 3.39
C GLY A 123 -0.22 22.70 4.53
N GLN A 124 -0.76 21.49 4.33
CA GLN A 124 -0.57 20.38 5.26
C GLN A 124 0.73 19.66 4.90
N PRO A 125 1.64 19.42 5.87
CA PRO A 125 2.90 18.76 5.57
C PRO A 125 2.64 17.38 4.97
N ALA A 126 3.14 17.17 3.75
CA ALA A 126 3.16 15.87 3.10
C ALA A 126 3.98 14.90 3.96
N GLU A 127 3.37 13.78 4.35
CA GLU A 127 4.06 12.69 5.02
C GLU A 127 5.25 12.27 4.16
N LYS A 128 6.45 12.36 4.75
CA LYS A 128 7.69 11.98 4.08
C LYS A 128 7.65 10.47 3.83
N ALA A 129 7.83 10.09 2.57
CA ALA A 129 8.18 8.73 2.21
C ALA A 129 9.45 8.30 2.98
N GLY A 130 9.33 7.22 3.74
CA GLY A 130 10.42 6.66 4.53
C GLY A 130 10.22 6.77 6.03
N GLU A 131 9.15 6.18 6.54
CA GLU A 131 9.14 5.25 7.68
C GLU A 131 7.69 4.78 7.87
N SER A 132 7.55 3.49 8.17
CA SER A 132 6.29 2.87 8.54
C SER A 132 5.60 3.65 9.66
N SER A 133 4.51 4.35 9.34
CA SER A 133 3.50 4.69 10.33
C SER A 133 2.17 4.90 9.64
N GLN A 134 1.27 3.97 9.90
CA GLN A 134 -0.16 4.04 9.64
C GLN A 134 -0.75 5.32 10.27
N ALA A 135 -1.71 5.95 9.60
CA ALA A 135 -2.59 6.93 10.23
C ALA A 135 -4.06 6.48 10.16
N ALA A 136 -4.66 6.44 11.35
CA ALA A 136 -6.08 6.63 11.66
C ALA A 136 -7.07 5.46 11.53
N SER A 137 -7.15 4.67 12.60
CA SER A 137 -8.42 4.47 13.31
C SER A 137 -8.15 4.45 14.81
N GLN A 138 -8.92 5.20 15.60
CA GLN A 138 -8.91 5.16 17.06
C GLN A 138 -9.57 3.86 17.55
N ASP A 139 -8.96 2.73 17.25
CA ASP A 139 -9.21 1.48 17.93
C ASP A 139 -7.81 0.90 18.25
N GLU A 140 -7.42 0.97 19.51
CA GLU A 140 -6.09 0.58 20.00
C GLU A 140 -5.91 -0.94 19.84
N HIS A 141 -5.35 -1.35 18.70
CA HIS A 141 -5.02 -2.73 18.39
C HIS A 141 -3.51 -2.94 18.39
N PHE A 142 -3.02 -4.08 18.87
CA PHE A 142 -1.60 -4.45 18.86
C PHE A 142 -1.34 -5.72 18.03
N HIS A 143 -0.12 -5.88 17.53
CA HIS A 143 0.28 -7.07 16.77
C HIS A 143 0.78 -8.18 17.69
N CYS A 144 0.29 -9.40 17.50
CA CYS A 144 0.78 -10.56 18.24
C CYS A 144 2.25 -10.86 17.84
N PRO A 145 3.21 -10.87 18.78
CA PRO A 145 4.63 -11.04 18.47
C PRO A 145 4.99 -12.44 17.91
N PHE A 146 4.06 -13.39 17.99
CA PHE A 146 4.28 -14.78 17.57
C PHE A 146 3.73 -15.12 16.18
N CYS A 147 2.71 -14.40 15.72
CA CYS A 147 2.04 -14.71 14.44
C CYS A 147 1.58 -13.48 13.66
N ASP A 148 1.96 -12.29 14.14
CA ASP A 148 1.67 -10.99 13.54
C ASP A 148 0.18 -10.71 13.29
N PHE A 149 -0.68 -11.39 14.05
CA PHE A 149 -2.12 -11.19 14.00
C PHE A 149 -2.51 -9.96 14.81
N VAL A 150 -3.38 -9.12 14.24
CA VAL A 150 -3.91 -7.92 14.89
C VAL A 150 -4.87 -8.35 16.01
N LEU A 151 -4.61 -7.87 17.23
CA LEU A 151 -5.37 -8.17 18.43
C LEU A 151 -5.92 -6.88 19.05
N PRO A 152 -7.10 -6.94 19.70
CA PRO A 152 -7.62 -5.82 20.48
C PRO A 152 -6.73 -5.56 21.70
N GLU A 153 -6.75 -4.32 22.21
CA GLU A 153 -6.06 -3.98 23.46
C GLU A 153 -6.40 -4.95 24.60
N ASN A 154 -5.40 -5.33 25.40
CA ASN A 154 -5.54 -6.23 26.55
C ASN A 154 -5.96 -7.68 26.22
N ALA A 155 -5.81 -8.15 24.97
CA ALA A 155 -6.03 -9.55 24.63
C ALA A 155 -5.09 -10.48 25.42
N GLN A 156 -5.66 -11.32 26.29
CA GLN A 156 -4.94 -12.35 27.05
C GLN A 156 -4.66 -13.63 26.22
N LEU A 157 -5.28 -13.74 25.05
CA LEU A 157 -5.15 -14.89 24.15
C LEU A 157 -5.20 -14.42 22.70
N CYS A 158 -4.25 -14.88 21.89
CA CYS A 158 -4.29 -14.62 20.45
C CYS A 158 -5.35 -15.51 19.77
N ALA A 159 -6.34 -14.89 19.11
CA ALA A 159 -7.40 -15.63 18.40
C ALA A 159 -6.88 -16.52 17.25
N ARG A 160 -5.71 -16.20 16.69
CA ARG A 160 -5.12 -16.95 15.57
C ARG A 160 -4.23 -18.11 16.03
N CYS A 161 -3.21 -17.83 16.84
CA CYS A 161 -2.24 -18.85 17.25
C CYS A 161 -2.58 -19.50 18.61
N GLN A 162 -3.64 -19.04 19.28
CA GLN A 162 -4.11 -19.56 20.58
C GLN A 162 -3.02 -19.50 21.68
N VAL A 163 -2.02 -18.64 21.50
CA VAL A 163 -1.01 -18.36 22.52
C VAL A 163 -1.56 -17.38 23.54
N LYS A 164 -1.38 -17.70 24.81
CA LYS A 164 -1.69 -16.80 25.91
C LYS A 164 -0.61 -15.75 26.07
N LEU A 165 -1.04 -14.51 26.25
CA LEU A 165 -0.17 -13.34 26.25
C LEU A 165 -0.16 -12.71 27.64
N ILE A 166 1.03 -12.38 28.12
CA ILE A 166 1.25 -11.58 29.32
C ILE A 166 1.99 -10.30 28.96
N ARG A 167 1.52 -9.17 29.48
CA ARG A 167 2.16 -7.86 29.23
C ARG A 167 3.24 -7.62 30.28
N CYS A 168 4.45 -7.30 29.83
CA CYS A 168 5.56 -6.97 30.71
C CYS A 168 5.31 -5.60 31.36
N GLU A 169 5.30 -5.54 32.70
CA GLU A 169 5.12 -4.27 33.42
C GLU A 169 6.30 -3.29 33.27
N HIS A 170 7.48 -3.79 32.88
CA HIS A 170 8.69 -2.97 32.74
C HIS A 170 8.80 -2.24 31.39
N CYS A 171 8.41 -2.89 30.29
CA CYS A 171 8.55 -2.31 28.95
C CYS A 171 7.24 -2.26 28.15
N GLY A 172 6.15 -2.82 28.68
CA GLY A 172 4.85 -2.81 28.03
C GLY A 172 4.67 -3.86 26.93
N GLU A 173 5.71 -4.63 26.59
CA GLU A 173 5.69 -5.64 25.53
C GLU A 173 4.98 -6.94 25.93
N TYR A 174 4.40 -7.64 24.95
CA TYR A 174 3.70 -8.90 25.17
C TYR A 174 4.64 -10.11 25.04
N ASN A 175 4.52 -11.05 25.97
CA ASN A 175 5.33 -12.26 26.07
C ASN A 175 4.41 -13.48 26.21
N ARG A 176 4.96 -14.70 26.17
CA ARG A 176 4.16 -15.92 26.34
C ARG A 176 3.88 -16.14 27.83
N GLU A 177 2.64 -16.43 28.18
CA GLU A 177 2.30 -16.85 29.56
C GLU A 177 3.11 -18.11 29.91
N GLY A 178 3.89 -18.03 31.00
CA GLY A 178 4.79 -19.10 31.47
C GLY A 178 6.28 -18.87 31.23
N GLU A 179 6.67 -17.76 30.60
CA GLU A 179 8.07 -17.33 30.53
C GLU A 179 8.50 -16.63 31.83
N GLU A 180 9.67 -16.97 32.37
CA GLU A 180 10.19 -16.37 33.61
C GLU A 180 10.73 -14.94 33.39
N THR A 181 11.11 -14.62 32.15
CA THR A 181 11.74 -13.34 31.78
C THR A 181 11.20 -12.81 30.47
N CYS A 182 11.10 -11.48 30.37
CA CYS A 182 10.70 -10.80 29.17
C CYS A 182 11.75 -10.94 28.06
N GLY A 183 11.34 -11.42 26.88
CA GLY A 183 12.23 -11.56 25.73
C GLY A 183 12.74 -10.23 25.15
N HIS A 184 12.10 -9.11 25.50
CA HIS A 184 12.48 -7.77 25.05
C HIS A 184 13.48 -7.08 26.01
N CYS A 185 13.14 -6.97 27.30
CA CYS A 185 13.95 -6.22 28.27
C CYS A 185 14.69 -7.08 29.30
N GLY A 186 14.44 -8.40 29.33
CA GLY A 186 15.06 -9.32 30.28
C GLY A 186 14.53 -9.22 31.72
N ALA A 187 13.54 -8.38 31.99
CA ALA A 187 12.93 -8.27 33.32
C ALA A 187 12.09 -9.51 33.65
N GLY A 188 11.94 -9.83 34.94
CA GLY A 188 11.08 -10.93 35.36
C GLY A 188 9.61 -10.68 34.98
N LEU A 189 8.95 -11.72 34.46
CA LEU A 189 7.50 -11.70 34.25
C LEU A 189 6.86 -12.38 35.47
N VAL A 190 5.90 -11.71 36.11
CA VAL A 190 5.21 -12.18 37.31
C VAL A 190 3.92 -12.90 36.94
#